data_AF-A0ABD5DWK7-F1
#
_entry.id   AF-A0ABD5DWK7-F1
#
_cell.length_a   1.000
_cell.length_b   1.000
_cell.length_c   1.000
_cell.angle_alpha   90.00
_cell.angle_beta   90.00
_cell.angle_gamma   90.00
#
_symmetry.space_group_name_H-M   'P 1'
#
loop_
_entity.id
_entity.type
_entity.pdbx_description
1 polymer ?
#
loop_
_entity_poly.entity_id
_entity_poly.type
_entity_poly.pdbx_seq_one_letter_code
_entity_poly.pdbx_strand_id
1 'polypeptide(L)'
;VEVAERVKAGEWTKSIGPDWFGTDVHHKTLGIVGMGRIGMALAQRAHFGFGMPILYNARRQHPQAEERFNARYCDLATLLQ
;
A
#
# COMPACT_ATOMS: atom_id res chain seq x y z
N VAL A 1 9.38 3.49 19.48
CA VAL A 1 10.68 4.06 19.05
C VAL A 1 11.01 3.43 17.71
N GLU A 2 11.20 4.22 16.65
CA GLU A 2 11.55 3.68 15.33
C GLU A 2 12.99 3.13 15.32
N VAL A 3 13.28 2.19 14.41
CA VAL A 3 14.63 1.61 14.26
C VAL A 3 15.68 2.70 14.03
N ALA A 4 15.32 3.77 13.31
CA ALA A 4 16.21 4.90 13.04
C ALA A 4 16.71 5.61 14.32
N GLU A 5 15.86 5.77 15.33
CA GLU A 5 16.24 6.44 16.58
C GLU A 5 17.19 5.58 17.43
N ARG A 6 17.01 4.25 17.41
CA ARG A 6 17.91 3.32 18.12
C ARG A 6 19.32 3.31 17.53
N VAL A 7 19.43 3.44 16.22
CA VAL A 7 20.73 3.57 15.54
C VAL A 7 21.42 4.86 15.98
N LYS A 8 20.71 5.99 15.99
CA LYS A 8 21.26 7.28 16.45
C LYS A 8 21.72 7.26 17.91
N ALA A 9 21.02 6.50 18.75
CA ALA A 9 21.37 6.30 20.16
C ALA A 9 22.57 5.34 20.38
N GLY A 10 23.17 4.79 19.32
CA GLY A 10 24.30 3.86 19.43
C GLY A 10 23.90 2.44 19.83
N GLU A 11 22.61 2.10 19.76
CA GLU A 11 22.10 0.79 20.17
C GLU A 11 22.22 -0.28 19.09
N TRP A 12 22.79 0.06 17.92
CA TRP A 12 23.14 -0.92 16.88
C TRP A 12 24.38 -1.72 17.31
N THR A 13 24.16 -2.69 18.19
CA THR A 13 25.22 -3.57 18.74
C THR A 13 25.13 -5.01 18.23
N LYS A 14 23.99 -5.36 17.62
CA LYS A 14 23.70 -6.67 17.01
C LYS A 14 22.57 -6.56 16.00
N SER A 15 22.37 -7.60 15.20
CA SER A 15 21.23 -7.69 14.28
C SER A 15 19.88 -7.55 15.01
N ILE A 16 18.91 -6.96 14.32
CA ILE A 16 17.55 -6.83 14.81
C ILE A 16 16.84 -8.20 14.90
N GLY A 17 15.89 -8.31 15.82
CA GLY A 17 15.07 -9.51 16.01
C GLY A 17 13.71 -9.42 15.33
N PRO A 18 12.90 -10.51 15.39
CA PRO A 18 11.58 -10.59 14.76
C PRO A 18 10.62 -9.47 15.14
N ASP A 19 10.72 -8.93 16.36
CA ASP A 19 9.91 -7.79 16.83
C ASP A 19 10.06 -6.52 15.99
N TRP A 20 11.11 -6.46 15.16
CA TRP A 20 11.45 -5.32 14.31
C TRP A 20 11.31 -5.62 12.82
N PHE A 21 10.85 -6.81 12.44
CA PHE A 21 10.60 -7.14 11.05
C PHE A 21 9.32 -6.48 10.55
N GLY A 22 9.41 -5.92 9.34
CA GLY A 22 8.24 -5.42 8.63
C GLY A 22 7.40 -6.55 8.03
N THR A 23 6.31 -6.16 7.37
CA THR A 23 5.50 -7.08 6.57
C THR A 23 5.87 -6.92 5.10
N ASP A 24 5.99 -8.04 4.38
CA ASP A 24 6.11 -8.00 2.92
C ASP A 24 4.80 -7.53 2.29
N VAL A 25 4.88 -6.50 1.46
CA VAL A 25 3.72 -5.92 0.76
C VAL A 25 3.55 -6.49 -0.65
N HIS A 26 4.55 -7.22 -1.16
CA HIS A 26 4.51 -7.73 -2.52
C HIS A 26 3.31 -8.67 -2.71
N HIS A 27 2.58 -8.48 -3.82
CA HIS A 27 1.34 -9.20 -4.13
C HIS A 27 0.18 -9.05 -3.11
N LYS A 28 0.33 -8.31 -2.00
CA LYS A 28 -0.80 -8.03 -1.10
C LYS A 28 -1.76 -7.06 -1.76
N THR A 29 -3.03 -7.13 -1.37
CA THR A 29 -4.06 -6.22 -1.88
C THR A 29 -3.91 -4.84 -1.24
N LEU A 30 -3.90 -3.78 -2.06
CA LEU A 30 -3.95 -2.39 -1.60
C LEU A 30 -5.36 -1.84 -1.78
N GLY A 31 -5.98 -1.41 -0.68
CA GLY A 31 -7.23 -0.65 -0.69
C GLY A 31 -6.98 0.86 -0.78
N ILE A 32 -7.64 1.54 -1.71
CA ILE A 32 -7.53 3.00 -1.90
C ILE A 32 -8.90 3.68 -1.75
N VAL A 33 -9.03 4.58 -0.78
CA VAL A 33 -10.20 5.46 -0.64
C VAL A 33 -10.00 6.71 -1.48
N GLY A 34 -10.73 6.80 -2.59
CA GLY A 34 -10.67 7.85 -3.59
C GLY A 34 -9.68 7.56 -4.71
N MET A 35 -10.06 7.91 -5.94
CA MET A 35 -9.24 7.68 -7.14
C MET A 35 -8.96 8.98 -7.91
N GLY A 36 -8.51 10.00 -7.15
CA GLY A 36 -8.03 11.26 -7.71
C GLY A 36 -6.57 11.18 -8.17
N ARG A 37 -5.92 12.34 -8.35
CA ARG A 37 -4.51 12.43 -8.79
C ARG A 37 -3.55 11.58 -7.95
N ILE A 38 -3.71 11.62 -6.62
CA ILE A 38 -2.86 10.87 -5.69
C ILE A 38 -3.17 9.37 -5.74
N GLY A 39 -4.45 8.99 -5.73
CA GLY A 39 -4.87 7.58 -5.81
C GLY A 39 -4.37 6.91 -7.09
N MET A 40 -4.46 7.61 -8.23
CA MET A 40 -3.95 7.13 -9.52
C MET A 40 -2.42 6.90 -9.48
N ALA A 41 -1.66 7.85 -8.91
CA ALA A 41 -0.21 7.72 -8.78
C ALA A 41 0.19 6.59 -7.81
N LEU A 42 -0.59 6.39 -6.74
CA LEU A 42 -0.36 5.30 -5.80
C LEU A 42 -0.65 3.94 -6.43
N ALA A 43 -1.78 3.81 -7.12
CA ALA A 43 -2.16 2.59 -7.84
C ALA A 43 -1.10 2.18 -8.87
N GLN A 44 -0.53 3.15 -9.61
CA GLN A 44 0.56 2.87 -10.55
C GLN A 44 1.80 2.27 -9.86
N ARG A 45 2.24 2.85 -8.74
CA ARG A 45 3.42 2.38 -7.99
C ARG A 45 3.16 1.01 -7.35
N ALA A 46 2.00 0.82 -6.76
CA ALA A 46 1.61 -0.43 -6.12
C ALA A 46 1.48 -1.57 -7.14
N HIS A 47 0.79 -1.33 -8.25
CA HIS A 47 0.56 -2.34 -9.28
C HIS A 47 1.85 -2.74 -10.01
N PHE A 48 2.58 -1.78 -10.58
CA PHE A 48 3.76 -2.09 -11.38
C PHE A 48 5.03 -2.30 -10.55
N GLY A 49 5.13 -1.67 -9.37
CA GLY A 49 6.31 -1.77 -8.52
C GLY A 49 6.29 -2.95 -7.56
N PHE A 50 5.11 -3.33 -7.06
CA PHE A 50 4.95 -4.35 -6.01
C PHE A 50 4.00 -5.48 -6.41
N GLY A 51 3.48 -5.49 -7.65
CA GLY A 51 2.55 -6.52 -8.12
C GLY A 51 1.24 -6.58 -7.33
N MET A 52 0.85 -5.48 -6.69
CA MET A 52 -0.29 -5.47 -5.77
C MET A 52 -1.62 -5.46 -6.55
N PRO A 53 -2.59 -6.33 -6.22
CA PRO A 53 -3.98 -6.15 -6.61
C PRO A 53 -4.55 -4.88 -5.97
N ILE A 54 -5.28 -4.07 -6.74
CA ILE A 54 -5.84 -2.81 -6.26
C ILE A 54 -7.35 -2.92 -6.08
N LEU A 55 -7.83 -2.63 -4.87
CA LEU A 55 -9.24 -2.35 -4.60
C LEU A 55 -9.40 -0.85 -4.38
N TYR A 56 -10.51 -0.26 -4.84
CA TYR A 56 -10.77 1.14 -4.58
C TYR A 56 -12.23 1.45 -4.36
N ASN A 57 -12.48 2.48 -3.56
CA ASN A 57 -13.80 3.09 -3.42
C ASN A 57 -13.73 4.56 -3.84
N ALA A 58 -14.73 5.05 -4.57
CA ALA A 58 -14.82 6.46 -4.97
C ALA A 58 -16.28 6.85 -5.25
N ARG A 59 -16.59 8.15 -5.23
CA ARG A 59 -17.95 8.65 -5.55
C ARG A 59 -18.38 8.38 -6.99
N ARG A 60 -17.42 8.19 -7.91
CA ARG A 60 -17.64 7.83 -9.30
C ARG A 60 -16.61 6.76 -9.67
N GLN A 61 -16.94 5.87 -10.61
CA GLN A 61 -15.98 4.93 -11.16
C GLN A 61 -14.89 5.65 -11.96
N HIS A 62 -13.73 5.02 -12.03
CA HIS A 62 -12.56 5.55 -12.73
C HIS A 62 -12.03 4.51 -13.73
N PRO A 63 -12.60 4.43 -14.95
CA PRO A 63 -12.24 3.44 -15.97
C PRO A 63 -10.74 3.40 -16.26
N GLN A 64 -10.08 4.55 -16.25
CA GLN A 64 -8.62 4.63 -16.45
C GLN A 64 -7.83 3.84 -15.40
N ALA A 65 -8.27 3.79 -14.14
CA ALA A 65 -7.60 3.00 -13.11
C ALA A 65 -7.85 1.50 -13.30
N GLU A 66 -9.07 1.14 -13.72
CA GLU A 66 -9.49 -0.23 -13.99
C GLU A 66 -8.72 -0.81 -15.19
N GLU A 67 -8.63 -0.07 -16.30
CA GLU A 67 -7.93 -0.49 -17.50
C GLU A 67 -6.41 -0.56 -17.32
N ARG A 68 -5.81 0.45 -16.66
CA ARG A 68 -4.34 0.55 -16.59
C ARG A 68 -3.72 -0.31 -15.50
N PHE A 69 -4.44 -0.51 -14.40
CA PHE A 69 -3.89 -1.16 -13.19
C PHE A 69 -4.70 -2.37 -12.74
N ASN A 70 -5.71 -2.79 -13.51
CA ASN A 70 -6.66 -3.83 -13.12
C ASN A 70 -7.30 -3.56 -11.75
N ALA A 71 -7.50 -2.27 -11.43
CA ALA A 71 -8.11 -1.87 -10.17
C ALA A 71 -9.58 -2.26 -10.15
N ARG A 72 -10.10 -2.72 -9.01
CA ARG A 72 -11.50 -3.12 -8.87
C ARG A 72 -12.23 -2.19 -7.93
N TYR A 73 -13.35 -1.66 -8.40
CA TYR A 73 -14.25 -0.86 -7.57
C TYR A 73 -14.98 -1.75 -6.56
N CYS A 74 -15.09 -1.30 -5.31
CA CYS A 74 -15.96 -1.88 -4.30
C CYS A 74 -16.59 -0.79 -3.40
N ASP A 75 -17.62 -1.16 -2.64
CA ASP A 75 -18.16 -0.28 -1.60
C ASP A 75 -17.17 -0.12 -0.43
N LEU A 76 -17.38 0.91 0.38
CA LEU A 76 -16.46 1.26 1.46
C LEU A 76 -16.39 0.18 2.55
N ALA A 77 -17.48 -0.54 2.82
CA ALA A 77 -17.46 -1.58 3.84
C ALA A 77 -16.61 -2.76 3.38
N THR A 78 -16.78 -3.19 2.12
CA THR A 78 -15.96 -4.25 1.51
C THR A 78 -14.47 -3.88 1.46
N LEU A 79 -14.13 -2.60 1.25
CA LEU A 79 -12.74 -2.14 1.21
C LEU A 79 -12.01 -2.22 2.57
N LEU A 80 -12.75 -2.14 3.68
CA LEU A 80 -12.20 -2.03 5.04
C LEU A 80 -12.21 -3.36 5.83
N GLN A 81 -12.65 -4.45 5.20
CA GLN A 81 -12.58 -5.81 5.75
C GLN A 81 -11.19 -6.41 5.52
#